data_AF-A0A954LB28-F1
#
_entry.id   AF-A0A954LB28-F1
#
_cell.length_a   1.000
_cell.length_b   1.000
_cell.length_c   1.000
_cell.angle_alpha   90.00
_cell.angle_beta   90.00
_cell.angle_gamma   90.00
#
_symmetry.space_group_name_H-M   'P 1'
#
loop_
_entity.id
_entity.type
_entity.pdbx_description
1 polymer ?
#
loop_
_entity_poly.entity_id
_entity_poly.type
_entity_poly.pdbx_seq_one_letter_code
_entity_poly.pdbx_strand_id
1 'polypeptide(L)'
;VPLRRIPYARVDAVKSRELLIQYGLVEGGLLHGTTDPDAINEYQEEQDALDTGSRSRIQPGRSAGETKQQGRNNWSSDFPFLRHNQAVLEELQEIQARSRRYDLIPGEEFLFTFYASQIPDDCSDRQRLRRWYQRAAGRDHRLLKLDVGQFVNREARSEHEREFPEEAVFGSMKLPLTYQLDPGTDADGVTVTVPLEGLSQLSNSQLSWLVPGLLEQKILALIRSLPKAQRVHFVPAPDSAAEVFRSITFGQGDLLNAVAAKLSALSGETIDPRLFDVTSLPDHLRFNIRVVGHDGRVLTEGRDPQQLQQQLEKSTTRPDAEARAAEETQWHRRGFRSWDFADIPEFITIRRAGLELKAFPAIVDDQDSVSLTLCDTAELAAKTLRSGLRRLCLLTDQKRLRGVVDTLPSINRIRIHAAALPQAELATQLPLLVTDRAYLAEPKMPRNAAAFELCLKAGRQRLGVVAQEMQQFLPVLFEQFHQTRAMLEAARGPGWDSILADLRQQLAGLFCARFLTETPWPWLIQFPRYLQAMRMRIQRLTSGGIKTEHQLQEQFLPSFRRWSTRSVQNQQAGRTDPMLEHYRWMLEEYRVSLFAQKLGTAVPISARKLDEHWEKVK
;
A
#
# COMPACT_ATOMS: atom_id res chain seq x y z
N VAL A 1 73.11 33.28 -11.50
CA VAL A 1 72.52 32.89 -12.79
C VAL A 1 71.02 32.73 -12.57
N PRO A 2 70.13 33.42 -13.31
CA PRO A 2 68.70 33.22 -13.14
C PRO A 2 68.36 31.80 -13.58
N LEU A 3 67.77 31.01 -12.69
CA LEU A 3 67.26 29.68 -12.99
C LEU A 3 66.11 29.84 -13.99
N ARG A 4 66.33 29.41 -15.23
CA ARG A 4 65.29 29.41 -16.27
C ARG A 4 64.32 28.29 -15.92
N ARG A 5 63.08 28.62 -15.56
CA ARG A 5 62.01 27.62 -15.37
C ARG A 5 61.78 26.92 -16.71
N ILE A 6 61.86 25.60 -16.69
CA ILE A 6 61.63 24.73 -17.85
C ILE A 6 60.41 23.89 -17.50
N PRO A 7 59.38 23.81 -18.37
CA PRO A 7 58.23 22.96 -18.14
C PRO A 7 58.66 21.52 -17.82
N TYR A 8 58.05 20.90 -16.81
CA TYR A 8 58.40 19.54 -16.38
C TYR A 8 58.36 18.52 -17.54
N ALA A 9 57.47 18.72 -18.51
CA ALA A 9 57.37 17.96 -19.76
C ALA A 9 58.64 17.96 -20.66
N ARG A 10 59.56 18.92 -20.47
CA ARG A 10 60.86 18.96 -21.14
C ARG A 10 61.99 18.33 -20.31
N VAL A 11 61.72 18.03 -19.04
CA VAL A 11 62.64 17.37 -18.11
C VAL A 11 62.39 15.87 -18.12
N ASP A 12 61.12 15.46 -17.95
CA ASP A 12 60.68 14.07 -18.01
C ASP A 12 59.31 13.99 -18.71
N ALA A 13 59.34 13.69 -20.00
CA ALA A 13 58.14 13.62 -20.82
C ALA A 13 57.24 12.43 -20.44
N VAL A 14 57.83 11.32 -19.99
CA VAL A 14 57.10 10.11 -19.61
C VAL A 14 56.35 10.35 -18.30
N LYS A 15 57.05 10.85 -17.28
CA LYS A 15 56.41 11.19 -16.00
C LYS A 15 55.35 12.28 -16.16
N SER A 16 55.61 13.28 -17.02
CA SER A 16 54.62 14.33 -17.29
C SER A 16 53.35 13.80 -17.95
N ARG A 17 53.46 12.80 -18.84
CA ARG A 17 52.31 12.12 -19.42
C ARG A 17 51.52 11.34 -18.38
N GLU A 18 52.19 10.60 -17.50
CA GLU A 18 51.51 9.88 -16.41
C GLU A 18 50.73 10.85 -15.50
N LEU A 19 51.36 11.95 -15.09
CA LEU A 19 50.71 12.98 -14.27
C LEU A 19 49.54 13.64 -15.00
N LEU A 20 49.66 13.88 -16.32
CA LEU A 20 48.59 14.42 -17.15
C LEU A 20 47.37 13.47 -17.20
N ILE A 21 47.61 12.16 -17.27
CA ILE A 21 46.54 11.16 -17.28
C ILE A 21 45.88 11.07 -15.92
N GLN A 22 46.66 10.84 -14.85
CA GLN A 22 46.13 10.66 -13.50
C GLN A 22 45.36 11.90 -13.04
N TYR A 23 46.04 13.04 -12.95
CA TYR A 23 45.42 14.22 -12.35
C TYR A 23 44.57 15.02 -13.34
N GLY A 24 44.94 15.01 -14.63
CA GLY A 24 44.23 15.78 -15.65
C GLY A 24 42.98 15.09 -16.19
N LEU A 25 43.08 13.80 -16.54
CA LEU A 25 41.98 13.06 -17.16
C LEU A 25 41.17 12.24 -16.16
N VAL A 26 41.81 11.55 -15.21
CA VAL A 26 41.11 10.68 -14.24
C VAL A 26 40.51 11.53 -13.12
N GLU A 27 41.33 12.21 -12.33
CA GLU A 27 40.86 13.00 -11.18
C GLU A 27 40.13 14.28 -11.64
N GLY A 28 40.81 15.20 -12.32
CA GLY A 28 40.24 16.49 -12.70
C GLY A 28 39.24 16.43 -13.88
N GLY A 29 39.33 15.40 -14.73
CA GLY A 29 38.54 15.28 -15.96
C GLY A 29 37.28 14.43 -15.82
N LEU A 30 37.31 13.41 -14.96
CA LEU A 30 36.22 12.45 -14.78
C LEU A 30 35.63 12.42 -13.37
N LEU A 31 36.47 12.33 -12.34
CA LEU A 31 36.01 12.10 -10.96
C LEU A 31 35.59 13.40 -10.26
N HIS A 32 36.27 14.52 -10.55
CA HIS A 32 36.02 15.83 -9.91
C HIS A 32 35.49 16.90 -10.86
N GLY A 33 35.19 16.52 -12.12
CA GLY A 33 35.04 17.41 -13.28
C GLY A 33 34.01 18.54 -13.22
N THR A 34 33.26 18.71 -12.13
CA THR A 34 32.34 19.86 -11.95
C THR A 34 32.07 20.35 -10.53
N THR A 35 32.61 19.76 -9.43
CA THR A 35 32.04 20.06 -8.10
C THR A 35 32.94 20.13 -6.87
N ASP A 36 34.27 20.00 -6.98
CA ASP A 36 35.14 20.18 -5.81
C ASP A 36 36.25 21.21 -6.02
N PRO A 37 36.13 22.43 -5.45
CA PRO A 37 37.15 23.47 -5.51
C PRO A 37 38.47 23.08 -4.84
N ASP A 38 38.44 22.19 -3.84
CA ASP A 38 39.59 21.91 -2.98
C ASP A 38 40.56 20.89 -3.62
N ALA A 39 40.04 19.89 -4.33
CA ALA A 39 40.85 18.93 -5.11
C ALA A 39 41.58 19.60 -6.30
N ILE A 40 40.96 20.63 -6.90
CA ILE A 40 41.58 21.43 -7.96
C ILE A 40 42.75 22.26 -7.40
N ASN A 41 42.67 22.65 -6.14
CA ASN A 41 43.68 23.46 -5.46
C ASN A 41 44.93 22.63 -5.13
N GLU A 42 44.78 21.38 -4.72
CA GLU A 42 45.92 20.44 -4.53
C GLU A 42 46.68 20.19 -5.83
N TYR A 43 45.97 20.00 -6.95
CA TYR A 43 46.63 19.87 -8.25
C TYR A 43 47.33 21.16 -8.69
N GLN A 44 46.77 22.33 -8.40
CA GLN A 44 47.42 23.61 -8.66
C GLN A 44 48.66 23.80 -7.79
N GLU A 45 48.62 23.41 -6.51
CA GLU A 45 49.77 23.46 -5.62
C GLU A 45 50.86 22.47 -6.03
N GLU A 46 50.53 21.26 -6.51
CA GLU A 46 51.50 20.31 -7.05
C GLU A 46 52.05 20.76 -8.41
N GLN A 47 51.21 21.28 -9.30
CA GLN A 47 51.63 21.80 -10.60
C GLN A 47 52.51 23.05 -10.43
N ASP A 48 52.17 23.94 -9.50
CA ASP A 48 53.01 25.06 -9.10
C ASP A 48 54.27 24.59 -8.37
N ALA A 49 54.23 23.54 -7.53
CA ALA A 49 55.42 22.98 -6.90
C ALA A 49 56.37 22.33 -7.93
N LEU A 50 55.83 21.69 -8.97
CA LEU A 50 56.57 21.12 -10.10
C LEU A 50 57.16 22.22 -11.01
N ASP A 51 56.44 23.33 -11.22
CA ASP A 51 56.91 24.47 -12.00
C ASP A 51 57.83 25.43 -11.21
N THR A 52 57.77 25.44 -9.87
CA THR A 52 58.53 26.36 -8.99
C THR A 52 59.62 25.71 -8.12
N GLY A 53 59.66 24.38 -8.00
CA GLY A 53 60.72 23.63 -7.32
C GLY A 53 60.81 23.83 -5.80
N SER A 54 59.76 24.33 -5.15
CA SER A 54 59.77 24.60 -3.70
C SER A 54 58.94 23.58 -2.92
N ARG A 55 59.57 22.90 -1.95
CA ARG A 55 58.85 22.28 -0.83
C ARG A 55 58.21 23.40 -0.01
N SER A 56 56.90 23.55 -0.11
CA SER A 56 56.14 24.52 0.69
C SER A 56 56.28 24.20 2.18
N ARG A 57 56.81 25.17 2.92
CA ARG A 57 56.88 25.19 4.38
C ARG A 57 55.63 25.94 4.84
N ILE A 58 54.71 25.25 5.50
CA ILE A 58 53.50 25.83 6.08
C ILE A 58 53.87 27.01 7.00
N GLN A 59 53.29 28.19 6.77
CA GLN A 59 53.01 29.15 7.84
C GLN A 59 51.69 29.92 7.59
N PRO A 60 50.93 30.23 8.65
CA PRO A 60 49.54 30.63 8.53
C PRO A 60 49.33 32.14 8.58
N GLY A 61 48.33 32.62 7.82
CA GLY A 61 47.60 33.84 8.09
C GLY A 61 47.96 35.06 7.23
N ARG A 62 47.11 35.37 6.24
CA ARG A 62 46.38 36.65 6.14
C ARG A 62 45.50 36.71 4.88
N SER A 63 44.33 37.27 5.09
CA SER A 63 43.21 37.46 4.18
C SER A 63 43.41 38.52 3.10
N ALA A 64 42.65 38.32 2.02
CA ALA A 64 42.11 39.28 1.05
C ALA A 64 43.03 39.81 -0.06
N GLY A 65 42.65 39.48 -1.30
CA GLY A 65 43.16 40.07 -2.52
C GLY A 65 42.62 39.34 -3.74
N GLU A 66 41.44 39.75 -4.22
CA GLU A 66 40.86 39.34 -5.50
C GLU A 66 41.91 39.36 -6.61
N THR A 67 42.43 38.18 -6.94
CA THR A 67 43.34 38.01 -8.06
C THR A 67 42.54 37.37 -9.18
N LYS A 68 42.45 38.08 -10.30
CA LYS A 68 41.69 37.75 -11.51
C LYS A 68 41.70 36.24 -11.81
N GLN A 69 40.51 35.63 -11.76
CA GLN A 69 40.19 34.32 -12.33
C GLN A 69 40.56 34.28 -13.82
N GLN A 70 41.79 33.91 -14.15
CA GLN A 70 42.20 33.54 -15.50
C GLN A 70 42.26 32.00 -15.57
N GLY A 71 41.30 31.41 -16.27
CA GLY A 71 41.34 30.01 -16.71
C GLY A 71 40.55 29.02 -15.86
N ARG A 72 39.22 29.07 -15.89
CA ARG A 72 38.38 27.91 -15.52
C ARG A 72 38.82 26.70 -16.36
N ASN A 73 39.42 25.70 -15.73
CA ASN A 73 39.93 24.48 -16.36
C ASN A 73 38.78 23.61 -16.90
N ASN A 74 38.28 23.91 -18.09
CA ASN A 74 37.16 23.19 -18.69
C ASN A 74 37.65 22.00 -19.55
N TRP A 75 38.25 20.98 -18.93
CA TRP A 75 38.76 19.78 -19.61
C TRP A 75 37.71 19.13 -20.51
N SER A 76 36.46 19.06 -20.04
CA SER A 76 35.33 18.50 -20.79
C SER A 76 34.96 19.29 -22.06
N SER A 77 35.37 20.57 -22.17
CA SER A 77 35.19 21.37 -23.40
C SER A 77 36.25 21.09 -24.46
N ASP A 78 37.48 20.77 -24.04
CA ASP A 78 38.57 20.43 -24.96
C ASP A 78 38.50 18.96 -25.43
N PHE A 79 37.88 18.10 -24.63
CA PHE A 79 37.87 16.65 -24.80
C PHE A 79 36.44 16.08 -24.67
N PRO A 80 35.66 16.00 -25.78
CA PRO A 80 34.29 15.51 -25.76
C PRO A 80 34.10 14.09 -25.22
N PHE A 81 35.13 13.23 -25.30
CA PHE A 81 35.08 11.87 -24.74
C PHE A 81 34.91 11.87 -23.21
N LEU A 82 35.34 12.91 -22.49
CA LEU A 82 35.19 12.97 -21.04
C LEU A 82 33.72 13.02 -20.63
N ARG A 83 32.88 13.76 -21.36
CA ARG A 83 31.42 13.76 -21.11
C ARG A 83 30.79 12.40 -21.35
N HIS A 84 31.24 11.69 -22.39
CA HIS A 84 30.78 10.32 -22.66
C HIS A 84 31.18 9.40 -21.51
N ASN A 85 32.44 9.43 -21.09
CA ASN A 85 32.95 8.58 -20.01
C ASN A 85 32.31 8.92 -18.65
N GLN A 86 32.03 10.19 -18.37
CA GLN A 86 31.28 10.60 -17.19
C GLN A 86 29.86 10.03 -17.22
N ALA A 87 29.15 10.11 -18.35
CA ALA A 87 27.83 9.48 -18.49
C ALA A 87 27.88 7.94 -18.32
N VAL A 88 28.95 7.28 -18.78
CA VAL A 88 29.17 5.84 -18.53
C VAL A 88 29.36 5.56 -17.04
N LEU A 89 30.13 6.37 -16.32
CA LEU A 89 30.31 6.21 -14.88
C LEU A 89 29.02 6.48 -14.09
N GLU A 90 28.24 7.49 -14.47
CA GLU A 90 26.92 7.78 -13.89
C GLU A 90 25.95 6.60 -14.11
N GLU A 91 25.96 5.99 -15.31
CA GLU A 91 25.16 4.80 -15.59
C GLU A 91 25.59 3.59 -14.73
N LEU A 92 26.90 3.37 -14.57
CA LEU A 92 27.42 2.30 -13.70
C LEU A 92 27.11 2.54 -12.23
N GLN A 93 27.13 3.80 -11.78
CA GLN A 93 26.70 4.20 -10.43
C GLN A 93 25.22 3.92 -10.21
N GLU A 94 24.36 4.17 -11.19
CA GLU A 94 22.93 3.85 -11.11
C GLU A 94 22.69 2.34 -11.02
N ILE A 95 23.37 1.55 -11.85
CA ILE A 95 23.31 0.08 -11.79
C ILE A 95 23.82 -0.41 -10.44
N GLN A 96 24.90 0.16 -9.91
CA GLN A 96 25.41 -0.13 -8.57
C GLN A 96 24.39 0.24 -7.48
N ALA A 97 23.76 1.41 -7.56
CA ALA A 97 22.79 1.85 -6.56
C ALA A 97 21.58 0.91 -6.49
N ARG A 98 21.11 0.43 -7.65
CA ARG A 98 20.03 -0.54 -7.79
C ARG A 98 20.44 -1.94 -7.30
N SER A 99 21.53 -2.51 -7.84
CA SER A 99 21.96 -3.89 -7.58
C SER A 99 22.77 -4.09 -6.29
N ARG A 100 23.29 -3.00 -5.71
CA ARG A 100 24.25 -2.98 -4.59
C ARG A 100 25.56 -3.72 -4.89
N ARG A 101 25.97 -3.78 -6.16
CA ARG A 101 27.22 -4.40 -6.62
C ARG A 101 28.38 -3.40 -6.65
N TYR A 102 29.27 -3.51 -5.67
CA TYR A 102 30.43 -2.61 -5.52
C TYR A 102 31.53 -2.81 -6.56
N ASP A 103 31.51 -3.92 -7.29
CA ASP A 103 32.51 -4.31 -8.29
C ASP A 103 32.34 -3.63 -9.66
N LEU A 104 31.25 -2.88 -9.87
CA LEU A 104 30.91 -2.31 -11.18
C LEU A 104 31.65 -1.03 -11.54
N ILE A 105 32.05 -0.22 -10.54
CA ILE A 105 32.71 1.05 -10.79
C ILE A 105 34.21 0.80 -11.01
N PRO A 106 34.78 1.20 -12.16
CA PRO A 106 36.22 1.10 -12.36
C PRO A 106 36.97 2.00 -11.38
N GLY A 107 37.99 1.46 -10.72
CA GLY A 107 38.91 2.24 -9.90
C GLY A 107 39.82 3.15 -10.74
N GLU A 108 40.48 4.10 -10.07
CA GLU A 108 41.43 5.04 -10.70
C GLU A 108 42.52 4.34 -11.51
N GLU A 109 43.07 3.24 -10.99
CA GLU A 109 44.13 2.46 -11.65
C GLU A 109 43.69 1.90 -13.01
N PHE A 110 42.43 1.45 -13.10
CA PHE A 110 41.84 1.00 -14.36
C PHE A 110 41.70 2.16 -15.34
N LEU A 111 41.14 3.30 -14.89
CA LEU A 111 40.95 4.49 -15.73
C LEU A 111 42.30 5.01 -16.25
N PHE A 112 43.31 5.04 -15.39
CA PHE A 112 44.68 5.39 -15.75
C PHE A 112 45.21 4.46 -16.84
N THR A 113 45.13 3.14 -16.63
CA THR A 113 45.64 2.16 -17.59
C THR A 113 44.88 2.20 -18.92
N PHE A 114 43.57 2.42 -18.88
CA PHE A 114 42.73 2.60 -20.07
C PHE A 114 43.24 3.75 -20.95
N TYR A 115 43.48 4.93 -20.36
CA TYR A 115 44.01 6.07 -21.09
C TYR A 115 45.48 5.88 -21.49
N ALA A 116 46.31 5.34 -20.60
CA ALA A 116 47.73 5.10 -20.85
C ALA A 116 47.96 4.06 -21.97
N SER A 117 47.02 3.15 -22.21
CA SER A 117 47.13 2.21 -23.33
C SER A 117 46.87 2.84 -24.71
N GLN A 118 46.21 4.02 -24.75
CA GLN A 118 45.75 4.65 -25.99
C GLN A 118 46.48 5.97 -26.30
N ILE A 119 46.90 6.71 -25.28
CA ILE A 119 47.58 8.01 -25.44
C ILE A 119 49.06 7.76 -25.76
N PRO A 120 49.62 8.27 -26.86
CA PRO A 120 51.04 8.08 -27.18
C PRO A 120 51.99 8.74 -26.17
N ASP A 121 53.23 8.26 -26.10
CA ASP A 121 54.24 8.74 -25.14
C ASP A 121 54.69 10.20 -25.38
N ASP A 122 54.51 10.72 -26.60
CA ASP A 122 54.87 12.09 -26.97
C ASP A 122 53.87 13.16 -26.49
N CYS A 123 52.72 12.72 -25.95
CA CYS A 123 51.67 13.56 -25.38
C CYS A 123 51.96 13.95 -23.93
N SER A 124 53.06 14.65 -23.70
CA SER A 124 53.54 15.05 -22.37
C SER A 124 52.89 16.29 -21.77
N ASP A 125 52.01 16.98 -22.50
CA ASP A 125 51.27 18.15 -22.03
C ASP A 125 49.86 18.22 -22.65
N ARG A 126 48.97 19.01 -22.02
CA ARG A 126 47.55 19.15 -22.45
C ARG A 126 47.41 19.63 -23.90
N GLN A 127 48.30 20.51 -24.38
CA GLN A 127 48.20 21.06 -25.73
C GLN A 127 48.61 20.04 -26.79
N ARG A 128 49.60 19.20 -26.50
CA ARG A 128 49.99 18.07 -27.35
C ARG A 128 48.88 17.03 -27.38
N LEU A 129 48.33 16.66 -26.23
CA LEU A 129 47.19 15.75 -26.13
C LEU A 129 45.99 16.24 -26.96
N ARG A 130 45.62 17.52 -26.83
CA ARG A 130 44.53 18.12 -27.62
C ARG A 130 44.79 18.05 -29.13
N ARG A 131 46.00 18.42 -29.57
CA ARG A 131 46.37 18.38 -31.01
C ARG A 131 46.41 16.97 -31.57
N TRP A 132 46.83 15.99 -30.77
CA TRP A 132 46.81 14.59 -31.17
C TRP A 132 45.36 14.08 -31.23
N TYR A 133 44.57 14.29 -30.19
CA TYR A 133 43.18 13.84 -30.10
C TYR A 133 42.33 14.39 -31.26
N GLN A 134 42.44 15.68 -31.59
CA GLN A 134 41.70 16.28 -32.72
C GLN A 134 42.00 15.61 -34.07
N ARG A 135 43.22 15.11 -34.27
CA ARG A 135 43.61 14.39 -35.49
C ARG A 135 43.19 12.92 -35.46
N ALA A 136 43.31 12.28 -34.29
CA ALA A 136 43.05 10.86 -34.11
C ALA A 136 41.55 10.54 -34.02
N ALA A 137 40.76 11.39 -33.35
CA ALA A 137 39.31 11.22 -33.18
C ALA A 137 38.52 11.28 -34.50
N GLY A 138 39.06 11.95 -35.53
CA GLY A 138 38.47 11.92 -36.88
C GLY A 138 38.62 10.58 -37.61
N ARG A 139 39.53 9.71 -37.15
CA ARG A 139 39.78 8.37 -37.69
C ARG A 139 39.12 7.28 -36.86
N ASP A 140 39.13 7.43 -35.54
CA ASP A 140 38.47 6.51 -34.60
C ASP A 140 37.54 7.27 -33.66
N HIS A 141 36.24 7.06 -33.84
CA HIS A 141 35.17 7.69 -33.07
C HIS A 141 35.00 7.09 -31.66
N ARG A 142 35.64 5.95 -31.37
CA ARG A 142 35.64 5.26 -30.06
C ARG A 142 36.88 5.56 -29.23
N LEU A 143 37.84 6.29 -29.79
CA LEU A 143 39.08 6.65 -29.12
C LEU A 143 38.83 7.32 -27.76
N LEU A 144 39.45 6.76 -26.70
CA LEU A 144 39.33 7.19 -25.31
C LEU A 144 37.90 7.16 -24.74
N LYS A 145 36.96 6.44 -25.37
CA LYS A 145 35.60 6.27 -24.85
C LYS A 145 35.43 4.93 -24.13
N LEU A 146 34.97 4.98 -22.89
CA LEU A 146 34.54 3.81 -22.14
C LEU A 146 33.29 3.20 -22.80
N ASP A 147 33.21 1.88 -22.78
CA ASP A 147 32.03 1.14 -23.20
C ASP A 147 31.42 0.47 -21.97
N VAL A 148 30.15 0.77 -21.67
CA VAL A 148 29.40 0.11 -20.60
C VAL A 148 29.47 -1.41 -20.75
N GLY A 149 29.49 -1.91 -21.99
CA GLY A 149 29.59 -3.34 -22.32
C GLY A 149 30.81 -4.05 -21.74
N GLN A 150 31.86 -3.32 -21.38
CA GLN A 150 33.06 -3.86 -20.71
C GLN A 150 32.81 -4.23 -19.25
N PHE A 151 31.78 -3.65 -18.63
CA PHE A 151 31.43 -3.85 -17.22
C PHE A 151 30.13 -4.64 -17.06
N VAL A 152 29.15 -4.36 -17.93
CA VAL A 152 27.84 -5.02 -17.93
C VAL A 152 27.43 -5.31 -19.37
N ASN A 153 27.22 -6.59 -19.69
CA ASN A 153 26.80 -6.98 -21.04
C ASN A 153 25.32 -6.57 -21.31
N ARG A 154 24.93 -6.57 -22.59
CA ARG A 154 23.60 -6.06 -23.02
C ARG A 154 22.42 -6.88 -22.46
N GLU A 155 22.59 -8.19 -22.36
CA GLU A 155 21.56 -9.09 -21.81
C GLU A 155 21.35 -8.83 -20.32
N ALA A 156 22.44 -8.73 -19.55
CA ALA A 156 22.43 -8.40 -18.13
C ALA A 156 21.85 -7.02 -17.87
N ARG A 157 22.08 -6.02 -18.75
CA ARG A 157 21.46 -4.70 -18.63
C ARG A 157 19.93 -4.75 -18.81
N SER A 158 19.45 -5.51 -19.79
CA SER A 158 18.01 -5.68 -20.04
C SER A 158 17.31 -6.50 -18.95
N GLU A 159 18.04 -7.41 -18.31
CA GLU A 159 17.59 -8.13 -17.11
C GLU A 159 17.56 -7.21 -15.90
N HIS A 160 18.60 -6.40 -15.69
CA HIS A 160 18.69 -5.40 -14.62
C HIS A 160 17.52 -4.40 -14.66
N GLU A 161 17.15 -3.89 -15.83
CA GLU A 161 15.99 -2.98 -15.96
C GLU A 161 14.67 -3.63 -15.54
N ARG A 162 14.51 -4.95 -15.76
CA ARG A 162 13.32 -5.71 -15.34
C ARG A 162 13.34 -6.02 -13.84
N GLU A 163 14.52 -6.27 -13.30
CA GLU A 163 14.74 -6.55 -11.88
C GLU A 163 14.61 -5.29 -11.00
N PHE A 164 14.99 -4.14 -11.54
CA PHE A 164 15.01 -2.85 -10.86
C PHE A 164 14.25 -1.80 -11.68
N PRO A 165 12.90 -1.91 -11.73
CA PRO A 165 12.07 -1.04 -12.54
C PRO A 165 12.01 0.40 -11.99
N GLU A 166 11.84 1.39 -12.87
CA GLU A 166 11.67 2.80 -12.45
C GLU A 166 10.30 3.08 -11.80
N GLU A 167 9.33 2.19 -12.01
CA GLU A 167 7.98 2.33 -11.48
C GLU A 167 7.43 0.95 -11.05
N ALA A 168 6.66 0.93 -9.97
CA ALA A 168 5.96 -0.26 -9.50
C ALA A 168 4.44 -0.05 -9.48
N VAL A 169 3.70 -1.12 -9.76
CA VAL A 169 2.23 -1.09 -9.80
C VAL A 169 1.67 -1.52 -8.45
N PHE A 170 0.92 -0.62 -7.81
CA PHE A 170 0.21 -0.86 -6.55
C PHE A 170 -1.30 -0.73 -6.79
N GLY A 171 -1.96 -1.87 -7.04
CA GLY A 171 -3.37 -1.88 -7.39
C GLY A 171 -3.63 -1.21 -8.74
N SER A 172 -4.23 -0.02 -8.72
CA SER A 172 -4.45 0.80 -9.92
C SER A 172 -3.42 1.91 -10.13
N MET A 173 -2.52 2.11 -9.16
CA MET A 173 -1.51 3.16 -9.20
C MET A 173 -0.21 2.63 -9.81
N LYS A 174 0.42 3.45 -10.65
CA LYS A 174 1.79 3.22 -11.13
C LYS A 174 2.67 4.26 -10.43
N LEU A 175 3.47 3.84 -9.46
CA LEU A 175 4.21 4.73 -8.57
C LEU A 175 5.70 4.71 -8.92
N PRO A 176 6.37 5.88 -8.99
CA PRO A 176 7.79 5.94 -9.28
C PRO A 176 8.64 5.44 -8.12
N LEU A 177 9.72 4.77 -8.47
CA LEU A 177 10.73 4.21 -7.58
C LEU A 177 12.04 5.00 -7.72
N THR A 178 12.71 5.21 -6.59
CA THR A 178 14.05 5.78 -6.53
C THR A 178 14.95 4.84 -5.75
N TYR A 179 16.16 4.62 -6.26
CA TYR A 179 17.15 3.71 -5.68
C TYR A 179 18.31 4.51 -5.12
N GLN A 180 18.68 4.21 -3.88
CA GLN A 180 19.82 4.85 -3.21
C GLN A 180 20.64 3.79 -2.48
N LEU A 181 21.97 3.86 -2.67
CA LEU A 181 22.94 3.05 -1.94
C LEU A 181 23.67 3.96 -0.97
N ASP A 182 23.11 4.14 0.21
CA ASP A 182 23.66 5.04 1.24
C ASP A 182 23.47 4.42 2.63
N PRO A 183 24.28 3.39 2.97
CA PRO A 183 24.10 2.60 4.17
C PRO A 183 24.10 3.46 5.44
N GLY A 184 23.04 3.33 6.25
CA GLY A 184 22.90 4.06 7.51
C GLY A 184 22.02 5.32 7.43
N THR A 185 21.55 5.69 6.23
CA THR A 185 20.51 6.72 6.06
C THR A 185 19.13 6.09 5.96
N ASP A 186 18.09 6.84 6.35
CA ASP A 186 16.69 6.37 6.27
C ASP A 186 16.25 6.10 4.81
N ALA A 187 16.87 6.79 3.85
CA ALA A 187 16.60 6.68 2.42
C ALA A 187 17.28 5.48 1.73
N ASP A 188 18.13 4.70 2.43
CA ASP A 188 18.84 3.56 1.84
C ASP A 188 17.88 2.51 1.25
N GLY A 189 18.22 1.98 0.08
CA GLY A 189 17.42 1.00 -0.65
C GLY A 189 16.43 1.63 -1.61
N VAL A 190 15.20 1.12 -1.61
CA VAL A 190 14.18 1.49 -2.60
C VAL A 190 13.13 2.39 -1.96
N THR A 191 12.98 3.60 -2.49
CA THR A 191 11.93 4.54 -2.11
C THR A 191 10.80 4.53 -3.14
N VAL A 192 9.56 4.27 -2.69
CA VAL A 192 8.35 4.46 -3.49
C VAL A 192 7.75 5.83 -3.16
N THR A 193 7.49 6.65 -4.18
CA THR A 193 6.84 7.94 -3.99
C THR A 193 5.34 7.83 -4.21
N VAL A 194 4.54 8.19 -3.21
CA VAL A 194 3.08 8.08 -3.23
C VAL A 194 2.42 9.42 -2.90
N PRO A 195 1.37 9.84 -3.63
CA PRO A 195 0.52 10.95 -3.21
C PRO A 195 -0.17 10.65 -1.88
N LEU A 196 -0.45 11.70 -1.10
CA LEU A 196 -1.20 11.59 0.16
C LEU A 196 -2.48 10.75 0.03
N GLU A 197 -3.23 10.94 -1.06
CA GLU A 197 -4.50 10.25 -1.33
C GLU A 197 -4.32 8.78 -1.72
N GLY A 198 -3.15 8.43 -2.26
CA GLY A 198 -2.77 7.06 -2.60
C GLY A 198 -2.26 6.24 -1.41
N LEU A 199 -1.91 6.90 -0.30
CA LEU A 199 -1.32 6.24 0.87
C LEU A 199 -2.22 5.14 1.45
N SER A 200 -3.53 5.40 1.55
CA SER A 200 -4.52 4.43 2.06
C SER A 200 -4.71 3.22 1.12
N GLN A 201 -4.36 3.38 -0.16
CA GLN A 201 -4.47 2.33 -1.18
C GLN A 201 -3.25 1.39 -1.19
N LEU A 202 -2.15 1.77 -0.52
CA LEU A 202 -0.98 0.90 -0.41
C LEU A 202 -1.32 -0.31 0.47
N SER A 203 -1.07 -1.51 -0.05
CA SER A 203 -1.23 -2.75 0.69
C SER A 203 0.12 -3.26 1.22
N ASN A 204 0.17 -3.61 2.51
CA ASN A 204 1.37 -4.20 3.12
C ASN A 204 1.81 -5.48 2.38
N SER A 205 0.87 -6.27 1.88
CA SER A 205 1.19 -7.47 1.11
C SER A 205 1.92 -7.13 -0.19
N GLN A 206 1.52 -6.09 -0.94
CA GLN A 206 2.27 -5.66 -2.12
C GLN A 206 3.63 -5.06 -1.76
N LEU A 207 3.68 -4.18 -0.76
CA LEU A 207 4.94 -3.58 -0.28
C LEU A 207 5.94 -4.65 0.21
N SER A 208 5.45 -5.79 0.71
CA SER A 208 6.31 -6.88 1.16
C SER A 208 7.16 -7.48 0.04
N TRP A 209 6.68 -7.47 -1.22
CA TRP A 209 7.42 -8.01 -2.38
C TRP A 209 8.63 -7.18 -2.80
N LEU A 210 8.70 -5.90 -2.40
CA LEU A 210 9.77 -4.99 -2.78
C LEU A 210 9.88 -4.88 -4.32
N VAL A 211 11.07 -5.13 -4.88
CA VAL A 211 11.37 -5.18 -6.32
C VAL A 211 11.98 -6.55 -6.66
N PRO A 212 11.83 -7.06 -7.89
CA PRO A 212 12.28 -8.41 -8.22
C PRO A 212 13.78 -8.65 -7.94
N GLY A 213 14.65 -7.68 -8.25
CA GLY A 213 16.10 -7.80 -8.07
C GLY A 213 16.60 -7.87 -6.63
N LEU A 214 15.78 -7.46 -5.65
CA LEU A 214 16.11 -7.57 -4.22
C LEU A 214 15.36 -8.69 -3.52
N LEU A 215 14.47 -9.40 -4.23
CA LEU A 215 13.60 -10.39 -3.63
C LEU A 215 14.38 -11.60 -3.10
N GLU A 216 15.37 -12.09 -3.83
CA GLU A 216 16.22 -13.21 -3.37
C GLU A 216 16.96 -12.85 -2.07
N GLN A 217 17.55 -11.65 -2.01
CA GLN A 217 18.22 -11.15 -0.80
C GLN A 217 17.24 -11.02 0.37
N LYS A 218 16.01 -10.58 0.10
CA LYS A 218 14.94 -10.51 1.09
C LYS A 218 14.54 -11.89 1.60
N ILE A 219 14.40 -12.89 0.72
CA ILE A 219 14.11 -14.27 1.11
C ILE A 219 15.24 -14.83 1.97
N LEU A 220 16.50 -14.60 1.59
CA LEU A 220 17.66 -14.99 2.39
C LEU A 220 17.62 -14.36 3.79
N ALA A 221 17.31 -13.07 3.89
CA ALA A 221 17.16 -12.37 5.16
C ALA A 221 15.98 -12.92 5.99
N LEU A 222 14.86 -13.26 5.35
CA LEU A 222 13.72 -13.91 6.00
C LEU A 222 14.11 -15.29 6.57
N ILE A 223 14.81 -16.13 5.80
CA ILE A 223 15.32 -17.42 6.29
C ILE A 223 16.23 -17.19 7.50
N ARG A 224 17.11 -16.18 7.47
CA ARG A 224 17.98 -15.83 8.60
C ARG A 224 17.23 -15.31 9.83
N SER A 225 16.05 -14.71 9.64
CA SER A 225 15.19 -14.22 10.72
C SER A 225 14.46 -15.34 11.47
N LEU A 226 14.37 -16.54 10.90
CA LEU A 226 13.66 -17.66 11.52
C LEU A 226 14.29 -18.11 12.86
N PRO A 227 13.51 -18.72 13.77
CA PRO A 227 14.04 -19.35 14.97
C PRO A 227 15.11 -20.38 14.65
N LYS A 228 16.09 -20.55 15.55
CA LYS A 228 17.24 -21.45 15.35
C LYS A 228 16.83 -22.87 14.94
N ALA A 229 15.76 -23.40 15.55
CA ALA A 229 15.25 -24.74 15.24
C ALA A 229 14.89 -24.89 13.75
N GLN A 230 14.24 -23.89 13.17
CA GLN A 230 13.82 -23.90 11.76
C GLN A 230 14.99 -23.64 10.81
N ARG A 231 15.94 -22.77 11.18
CA ARG A 231 17.07 -22.39 10.32
C ARG A 231 18.01 -23.52 9.94
N VAL A 232 18.14 -24.53 10.80
CA VAL A 232 19.07 -25.67 10.58
C VAL A 232 18.70 -26.46 9.32
N HIS A 233 17.42 -26.47 8.94
CA HIS A 233 16.93 -27.18 7.76
C HIS A 233 17.29 -26.51 6.43
N PHE A 234 17.74 -25.24 6.46
CA PHE A 234 18.01 -24.42 5.27
C PHE A 234 19.49 -24.06 5.17
N VAL A 235 20.39 -24.98 5.50
CA VAL A 235 21.84 -24.78 5.37
C VAL A 235 22.32 -25.54 4.13
N PRO A 236 22.94 -24.87 3.13
CA PRO A 236 23.25 -23.43 3.06
C PRO A 236 22.02 -22.54 2.78
N ALA A 237 21.92 -21.43 3.53
CA ALA A 237 20.80 -20.49 3.40
C ALA A 237 20.72 -19.80 2.03
N PRO A 238 21.86 -19.42 1.38
CA PRO A 238 21.82 -18.87 0.03
C PRO A 238 21.17 -19.81 -0.99
N ASP A 239 21.53 -21.10 -0.97
CA ASP A 239 21.00 -22.09 -1.90
C ASP A 239 19.50 -22.29 -1.73
N SER A 240 19.05 -22.33 -0.47
CA SER A 240 17.62 -22.42 -0.13
C SER A 240 16.85 -21.18 -0.59
N ALA A 241 17.43 -19.99 -0.42
CA ALA A 241 16.83 -18.74 -0.88
C ALA A 241 16.68 -18.69 -2.40
N ALA A 242 17.73 -19.07 -3.13
CA ALA A 242 17.72 -19.15 -4.59
C ALA A 242 16.65 -20.14 -5.10
N GLU A 243 16.52 -21.29 -4.44
CA GLU A 243 15.51 -22.29 -4.79
C GLU A 243 14.08 -21.77 -4.57
N VAL A 244 13.83 -21.14 -3.42
CA VAL A 244 12.54 -20.51 -3.14
C VAL A 244 12.25 -19.42 -4.16
N PHE A 245 13.21 -18.53 -4.43
CA PHE A 245 13.07 -17.44 -5.40
C PHE A 245 12.67 -17.94 -6.79
N ARG A 246 13.31 -19.00 -7.31
CA ARG A 246 12.96 -19.63 -8.60
C ARG A 246 11.56 -20.24 -8.64
N SER A 247 11.02 -20.60 -7.47
CA SER A 247 9.77 -21.36 -7.36
C SER A 247 8.53 -20.51 -7.09
N ILE A 248 8.69 -19.22 -6.76
CA ILE A 248 7.60 -18.28 -6.45
C ILE A 248 7.35 -17.33 -7.62
N THR A 249 6.09 -16.95 -7.81
CA THR A 249 5.72 -15.93 -8.80
C THR A 249 5.70 -14.56 -8.13
N PHE A 250 6.51 -13.62 -8.64
CA PHE A 250 6.59 -12.25 -8.12
C PHE A 250 5.21 -11.57 -8.07
N GLY A 251 4.90 -10.92 -6.95
CA GLY A 251 3.71 -10.08 -6.78
C GLY A 251 2.38 -10.83 -6.62
N GLN A 252 2.39 -12.16 -6.58
CA GLN A 252 1.17 -12.96 -6.43
C GLN A 252 0.94 -13.38 -4.97
N GLY A 253 -0.11 -12.82 -4.38
CA GLY A 253 -0.51 -13.15 -3.01
C GLY A 253 0.38 -12.49 -1.96
N ASP A 254 0.47 -13.14 -0.80
CA ASP A 254 1.27 -12.66 0.33
C ASP A 254 2.66 -13.32 0.34
N LEU A 255 3.72 -12.51 0.39
CA LEU A 255 5.10 -13.00 0.29
C LEU A 255 5.45 -13.99 1.40
N LEU A 256 5.08 -13.70 2.65
CA LEU A 256 5.45 -14.54 3.79
C LEU A 256 4.80 -15.91 3.68
N ASN A 257 3.53 -15.95 3.26
CA ASN A 257 2.83 -17.21 3.00
C ASN A 257 3.47 -17.98 1.85
N ALA A 258 3.81 -17.31 0.74
CA ALA A 258 4.45 -17.95 -0.41
C ALA A 258 5.81 -18.56 -0.05
N VAL A 259 6.65 -17.81 0.67
CA VAL A 259 7.97 -18.26 1.14
C VAL A 259 7.84 -19.40 2.15
N ALA A 260 6.95 -19.28 3.14
CA ALA A 260 6.72 -20.33 4.13
C ALA A 260 6.26 -21.64 3.47
N ALA A 261 5.33 -21.57 2.51
CA ALA A 261 4.84 -22.75 1.80
C ALA A 261 5.97 -23.47 1.05
N LYS A 262 6.87 -22.73 0.39
CA LYS A 262 8.00 -23.31 -0.34
C LYS A 262 9.07 -23.87 0.59
N LEU A 263 9.42 -23.16 1.66
CA LEU A 263 10.34 -23.67 2.66
C LEU A 263 9.78 -24.90 3.39
N SER A 264 8.45 -24.97 3.58
CA SER A 264 7.81 -26.15 4.15
C SER A 264 7.94 -27.37 3.23
N ALA A 265 7.77 -27.15 1.92
CA ALA A 265 7.97 -28.21 0.93
C ALA A 265 9.43 -28.68 0.85
N LEU A 266 10.40 -27.77 1.03
CA LEU A 266 11.83 -28.09 1.03
C LEU A 266 12.28 -28.84 2.29
N SER A 267 11.78 -28.46 3.47
CA SER A 267 12.16 -29.07 4.75
C SER A 267 11.34 -30.31 5.12
N GLY A 268 10.14 -30.46 4.55
CA GLY A 268 9.17 -31.49 4.95
C GLY A 268 8.40 -31.14 6.23
N GLU A 269 8.68 -30.01 6.87
CA GLU A 269 8.00 -29.53 8.08
C GLU A 269 7.13 -28.31 7.76
N THR A 270 6.03 -28.13 8.49
CA THR A 270 5.18 -26.95 8.29
C THR A 270 5.78 -25.72 8.97
N ILE A 271 6.16 -24.72 8.19
CA ILE A 271 6.64 -23.43 8.69
C ILE A 271 5.46 -22.47 8.77
N ASP A 272 5.22 -21.95 9.97
CA ASP A 272 4.24 -20.88 10.16
C ASP A 272 4.83 -19.54 9.66
N PRO A 273 4.18 -18.85 8.70
CA PRO A 273 4.59 -17.54 8.19
C PRO A 273 4.83 -16.48 9.28
N ARG A 274 4.18 -16.62 10.45
CA ARG A 274 4.32 -15.70 11.59
C ARG A 274 5.66 -15.82 12.31
N LEU A 275 6.46 -16.84 11.98
CA LEU A 275 7.80 -17.03 12.55
C LEU A 275 8.86 -16.13 11.92
N PHE A 276 8.58 -15.51 10.77
CA PHE A 276 9.50 -14.54 10.17
C PHE A 276 9.52 -13.23 10.98
N ASP A 277 10.72 -12.82 11.40
CA ASP A 277 10.90 -11.51 12.03
C ASP A 277 11.23 -10.46 10.98
N VAL A 278 10.17 -9.86 10.43
CA VAL A 278 10.25 -8.77 9.44
C VAL A 278 10.90 -7.50 10.01
N THR A 279 10.88 -7.31 11.33
CA THR A 279 11.46 -6.13 11.98
C THR A 279 12.99 -6.19 12.05
N SER A 280 13.55 -7.40 12.04
CA SER A 280 15.00 -7.66 11.98
C SER A 280 15.62 -7.50 10.58
N LEU A 281 14.80 -7.33 9.55
CA LEU A 281 15.28 -7.19 8.18
C LEU A 281 16.07 -5.88 8.02
N PRO A 282 17.19 -5.90 7.27
CA PRO A 282 17.87 -4.69 6.84
C PRO A 282 16.91 -3.70 6.17
N ASP A 283 17.13 -2.41 6.42
CA ASP A 283 16.25 -1.34 5.93
C ASP A 283 16.10 -1.35 4.41
N HIS A 284 17.19 -1.55 3.67
CA HIS A 284 17.16 -1.61 2.21
C HIS A 284 16.34 -2.79 1.62
N LEU A 285 15.94 -3.77 2.44
CA LEU A 285 15.05 -4.88 2.04
C LEU A 285 13.56 -4.59 2.36
N ARG A 286 13.26 -3.34 2.72
CA ARG A 286 11.91 -2.79 2.89
C ARG A 286 11.78 -1.55 2.01
N PHE A 287 10.57 -1.25 1.54
CA PHE A 287 10.35 0.04 0.89
C PHE A 287 10.51 1.16 1.92
N ASN A 288 11.15 2.25 1.52
CA ASN A 288 10.90 3.55 2.09
C ASN A 288 9.72 4.18 1.35
N ILE A 289 8.74 4.73 2.05
CA ILE A 289 7.52 5.31 1.48
C ILE A 289 7.62 6.81 1.64
N ARG A 290 7.76 7.51 0.52
CA ARG A 290 7.78 8.97 0.46
C ARG A 290 6.39 9.48 0.12
N VAL A 291 5.75 10.16 1.05
CA VAL A 291 4.42 10.75 0.84
C VAL A 291 4.59 12.19 0.36
N VAL A 292 4.04 12.48 -0.82
CA VAL A 292 4.07 13.81 -1.42
C VAL A 292 2.69 14.47 -1.40
N GLY A 293 2.69 15.78 -1.20
CA GLY A 293 1.51 16.63 -1.30
C GLY A 293 1.16 16.96 -2.76
N HIS A 294 0.08 17.71 -2.94
CA HIS A 294 -0.42 18.14 -4.25
C HIS A 294 0.57 19.02 -5.03
N ASP A 295 1.43 19.75 -4.32
CA ASP A 295 2.50 20.61 -4.85
C ASP A 295 3.81 19.86 -5.14
N GLY A 296 3.82 18.53 -4.93
CA GLY A 296 5.00 17.69 -5.09
C GLY A 296 6.00 17.78 -3.93
N ARG A 297 5.70 18.54 -2.88
CA ARG A 297 6.56 18.59 -1.68
C ARG A 297 6.41 17.31 -0.86
N VAL A 298 7.53 16.84 -0.31
CA VAL A 298 7.53 15.72 0.63
C VAL A 298 6.87 16.15 1.93
N LEU A 299 5.79 15.46 2.30
CA LEU A 299 5.07 15.67 3.56
C LEU A 299 5.69 14.85 4.68
N THR A 300 5.99 13.58 4.39
CA THR A 300 6.60 12.64 5.35
C THR A 300 7.24 11.47 4.61
N GLU A 301 8.21 10.82 5.23
CA GLU A 301 8.82 9.58 4.74
C GLU A 301 8.92 8.55 5.86
N GLY A 302 8.86 7.26 5.50
CA GLY A 302 9.08 6.17 6.44
C GLY A 302 8.71 4.81 5.87
N ARG A 303 8.92 3.76 6.65
CA ARG A 303 8.78 2.36 6.17
C ARG A 303 7.49 1.68 6.60
N ASP A 304 6.70 2.34 7.44
CA ASP A 304 5.42 1.83 7.94
C ASP A 304 4.27 2.74 7.45
N PRO A 305 3.46 2.29 6.48
CA PRO A 305 2.38 3.10 5.93
C PRO A 305 1.32 3.45 6.98
N GLN A 306 1.09 2.61 7.99
CA GLN A 306 0.11 2.90 9.04
C GLN A 306 0.59 4.02 9.96
N GLN A 307 1.88 4.03 10.29
CA GLN A 307 2.47 5.12 11.08
C GLN A 307 2.43 6.44 10.32
N LEU A 308 2.77 6.42 9.03
CA LEU A 308 2.70 7.61 8.17
C LEU A 308 1.28 8.15 8.08
N GLN A 309 0.29 7.27 7.90
CA GLN A 309 -1.12 7.66 7.87
C GLN A 309 -1.56 8.31 9.19
N GLN A 310 -1.20 7.73 10.34
CA GLN A 310 -1.53 8.30 11.65
C GLN A 310 -0.83 9.65 11.91
N GLN A 311 0.41 9.82 11.46
CA GLN A 311 1.13 11.09 11.56
C GLN A 311 0.45 12.18 10.73
N LEU A 312 0.00 11.83 9.52
CA LEU A 312 -0.70 12.75 8.63
C LEU A 312 -2.08 13.10 9.16
N GLU A 313 -2.87 12.13 9.63
CA GLU A 313 -4.19 12.37 10.26
C GLU A 313 -4.10 13.31 11.47
N LYS A 314 -3.07 13.17 12.30
CA LYS A 314 -2.80 14.07 13.45
C LYS A 314 -2.34 15.46 13.02
N SER A 315 -1.69 15.57 11.87
CA SER A 315 -1.20 16.83 11.31
C SER A 315 -2.24 17.56 10.47
N THR A 316 -3.36 16.91 10.12
CA THR A 316 -4.40 17.50 9.26
C THR A 316 -5.36 18.41 10.04
N THR A 317 -4.86 19.53 10.54
CA THR A 317 -5.69 20.74 10.66
C THR A 317 -5.75 21.36 9.27
N ARG A 318 -6.79 21.00 8.50
CA ARG A 318 -7.10 21.39 7.10
C ARG A 318 -6.44 22.69 6.59
N PRO A 319 -5.79 22.62 5.42
CA PRO A 319 -6.01 23.61 4.36
C PRO A 319 -6.10 23.05 2.91
N ASP A 320 -6.26 21.74 2.69
CA ASP A 320 -6.22 21.18 1.31
C ASP A 320 -7.60 20.98 0.64
N ALA A 321 -8.67 21.56 1.19
CA ALA A 321 -10.01 21.48 0.58
C ALA A 321 -10.18 22.34 -0.68
N GLU A 322 -9.24 23.27 -0.95
CA GLU A 322 -9.38 24.31 -1.97
C GLU A 322 -8.70 23.97 -3.31
N ALA A 323 -7.80 22.98 -3.36
CA ALA A 323 -7.09 22.57 -4.58
C ALA A 323 -7.79 21.44 -5.36
N ARG A 324 -9.13 21.38 -5.30
CA ARG A 324 -9.92 20.40 -6.06
C ARG A 324 -10.03 20.88 -7.50
N ALA A 325 -9.51 20.10 -8.45
CA ALA A 325 -9.70 20.36 -9.87
C ALA A 325 -11.20 20.60 -10.17
N ALA A 326 -11.53 21.50 -11.10
CA ALA A 326 -12.90 21.88 -11.41
C ALA A 326 -13.83 20.67 -11.72
N GLU A 327 -13.26 19.56 -12.20
CA GLU A 327 -13.95 18.30 -12.46
C GLU A 327 -14.35 17.52 -11.19
N GLU A 328 -13.65 17.72 -10.06
CA GLU A 328 -14.00 17.13 -8.76
C GLU A 328 -15.06 17.93 -8.02
N THR A 329 -15.14 19.24 -8.26
CA THR A 329 -16.09 20.13 -7.58
C THR A 329 -17.54 19.67 -7.79
N GLN A 330 -17.86 19.11 -8.96
CA GLN A 330 -19.18 18.55 -9.24
C GLN A 330 -19.54 17.38 -8.32
N TRP A 331 -18.53 16.58 -7.92
CA TRP A 331 -18.67 15.38 -7.08
C TRP A 331 -18.67 15.68 -5.58
N HIS A 332 -18.70 16.97 -5.20
CA HIS A 332 -18.81 17.40 -3.80
C HIS A 332 -20.05 18.28 -3.55
N ARG A 333 -20.95 18.37 -4.53
CA ARG A 333 -22.23 19.08 -4.41
C ARG A 333 -23.13 18.37 -3.40
N ARG A 334 -23.94 19.15 -2.68
CA ARG A 334 -24.79 18.68 -1.57
C ARG A 334 -26.21 19.23 -1.69
N GLY A 335 -27.13 18.71 -0.87
CA GLY A 335 -28.47 19.27 -0.72
C GLY A 335 -29.51 18.73 -1.71
N PHE A 336 -29.21 17.63 -2.42
CA PHE A 336 -30.14 17.07 -3.38
C PHE A 336 -31.28 16.31 -2.70
N ARG A 337 -32.50 16.47 -3.21
CA ARG A 337 -33.70 15.74 -2.75
C ARG A 337 -34.38 14.94 -3.86
N SER A 338 -33.94 15.14 -5.09
CA SER A 338 -34.29 14.45 -6.33
C SER A 338 -33.03 14.28 -7.18
N TRP A 339 -33.13 13.55 -8.30
CA TRP A 339 -32.01 13.35 -9.23
C TRP A 339 -31.71 14.64 -10.03
N ASP A 340 -31.16 15.65 -9.36
CA ASP A 340 -30.83 16.97 -9.95
C ASP A 340 -29.32 17.15 -10.14
N PHE A 341 -28.65 16.06 -10.50
CA PHE A 341 -27.22 15.97 -10.73
C PHE A 341 -26.93 15.06 -11.93
N ALA A 342 -25.69 15.12 -12.42
CA ALA A 342 -25.25 14.34 -13.57
C ALA A 342 -25.22 12.83 -13.29
N ASP A 343 -25.17 12.04 -14.36
CA ASP A 343 -25.03 10.59 -14.24
C ASP A 343 -23.76 10.20 -13.48
N ILE A 344 -23.85 9.13 -12.69
CA ILE A 344 -22.79 8.65 -11.79
C ILE A 344 -22.03 7.51 -12.47
N PRO A 345 -20.86 7.76 -13.10
CA PRO A 345 -20.09 6.70 -13.75
C PRO A 345 -19.56 5.69 -12.71
N GLU A 346 -19.11 4.53 -13.18
CA GLU A 346 -18.55 3.51 -12.29
C GLU A 346 -17.25 3.97 -11.61
N PHE A 347 -16.41 4.69 -12.35
CA PHE A 347 -15.23 5.37 -11.85
C PHE A 347 -14.92 6.59 -12.72
N ILE A 348 -14.12 7.50 -12.19
CA ILE A 348 -13.48 8.59 -12.92
C ILE A 348 -11.96 8.50 -12.73
N THR A 349 -11.21 9.03 -13.68
CA THR A 349 -9.76 9.17 -13.56
C THR A 349 -9.44 10.58 -13.10
N ILE A 350 -8.67 10.71 -12.03
CA ILE A 350 -8.23 11.99 -11.46
C ILE A 350 -6.71 12.06 -11.61
N ARG A 351 -6.19 13.20 -12.08
CA ARG A 351 -4.74 13.45 -12.12
C ARG A 351 -4.30 14.26 -10.91
N ARG A 352 -3.39 13.73 -10.10
CA ARG A 352 -2.77 14.44 -8.96
C ARG A 352 -1.27 14.17 -8.92
N ALA A 353 -0.46 15.21 -8.74
CA ALA A 353 1.01 15.11 -8.72
C ALA A 353 1.60 14.32 -9.91
N GLY A 354 1.02 14.45 -11.11
CA GLY A 354 1.44 13.72 -12.32
C GLY A 354 0.95 12.27 -12.42
N LEU A 355 0.22 11.77 -11.41
CA LEU A 355 -0.27 10.40 -11.33
C LEU A 355 -1.78 10.31 -11.63
N GLU A 356 -2.17 9.28 -12.37
CA GLU A 356 -3.58 8.96 -12.65
C GLU A 356 -4.13 8.01 -11.58
N LEU A 357 -5.12 8.48 -10.83
CA LEU A 357 -5.81 7.75 -9.77
C LEU A 357 -7.25 7.46 -10.19
N LYS A 358 -7.74 6.25 -9.92
CA LYS A 358 -9.17 5.93 -10.06
C LYS A 358 -9.90 6.37 -8.79
N ALA A 359 -10.97 7.14 -8.97
CA ALA A 359 -11.91 7.47 -7.90
C ALA A 359 -13.30 6.97 -8.28
N PHE A 360 -14.09 6.58 -7.28
CA PHE A 360 -15.37 5.93 -7.47
C PHE A 360 -16.51 6.83 -6.97
N PRO A 361 -17.26 7.50 -7.86
CA PRO A 361 -18.36 8.36 -7.46
C PRO A 361 -19.51 7.61 -6.77
N ALA A 362 -20.07 8.23 -5.74
CA ALA A 362 -21.19 7.70 -4.97
C ALA A 362 -22.11 8.81 -4.43
N ILE A 363 -23.26 8.39 -3.90
CA ILE A 363 -24.23 9.26 -3.22
C ILE A 363 -24.17 8.98 -1.72
N VAL A 364 -24.05 10.03 -0.90
CA VAL A 364 -24.05 9.94 0.56
C VAL A 364 -25.42 10.31 1.11
N ASP A 365 -25.87 9.57 2.14
CA ASP A 365 -27.06 9.89 2.92
C ASP A 365 -26.76 11.00 3.94
N ASP A 366 -27.23 12.24 3.69
CA ASP A 366 -27.13 13.38 4.61
C ASP A 366 -28.40 13.54 5.48
N GLN A 367 -29.18 12.46 5.65
CA GLN A 367 -30.44 12.39 6.39
C GLN A 367 -31.62 13.14 5.73
N ASP A 368 -31.49 14.47 5.58
CA ASP A 368 -32.53 15.32 4.98
C ASP A 368 -32.26 15.63 3.50
N SER A 369 -31.08 15.29 3.01
CA SER A 369 -30.70 15.38 1.61
C SER A 369 -29.74 14.26 1.24
N VAL A 370 -29.26 14.29 0.01
CA VAL A 370 -28.10 13.53 -0.41
C VAL A 370 -27.02 14.45 -0.98
N SER A 371 -25.78 13.99 -0.90
CA SER A 371 -24.62 14.64 -1.50
C SER A 371 -23.85 13.67 -2.39
N LEU A 372 -23.05 14.24 -3.29
CA LEU A 372 -22.09 13.47 -4.07
C LEU A 372 -20.77 13.38 -3.30
N THR A 373 -20.08 12.25 -3.48
CA THR A 373 -18.72 12.06 -2.98
C THR A 373 -17.93 11.18 -3.94
N LEU A 374 -16.60 11.23 -3.80
CA LEU A 374 -15.67 10.29 -4.38
C LEU A 374 -15.19 9.34 -3.27
N CYS A 375 -15.19 8.05 -3.55
CA CYS A 375 -14.64 7.01 -2.70
C CYS A 375 -13.36 6.44 -3.31
N ASP A 376 -12.48 5.94 -2.45
CA ASP A 376 -11.17 5.40 -2.87
C ASP A 376 -11.27 3.97 -3.41
N THR A 377 -12.31 3.22 -3.04
CA THR A 377 -12.54 1.84 -3.47
C THR A 377 -13.93 1.62 -4.05
N ALA A 378 -14.04 0.67 -4.97
CA ALA A 378 -15.32 0.30 -5.60
C ALA A 378 -16.31 -0.27 -4.57
N GLU A 379 -15.82 -1.02 -3.59
CA GLU A 379 -16.63 -1.64 -2.53
C GLU A 379 -17.25 -0.58 -1.62
N LEU A 380 -16.45 0.40 -1.18
CA LEU A 380 -16.95 1.52 -0.38
C LEU A 380 -17.95 2.37 -1.19
N ALA A 381 -17.64 2.63 -2.46
CA ALA A 381 -18.54 3.37 -3.34
C ALA A 381 -19.88 2.66 -3.52
N ALA A 382 -19.90 1.33 -3.72
CA ALA A 382 -21.12 0.56 -3.87
C ALA A 382 -21.99 0.60 -2.61
N LYS A 383 -21.38 0.43 -1.42
CA LYS A 383 -22.06 0.51 -0.13
C LYS A 383 -22.63 1.91 0.11
N THR A 384 -21.82 2.94 -0.15
CA THR A 384 -22.21 4.35 -0.02
C THR A 384 -23.34 4.68 -0.97
N LEU A 385 -23.19 4.37 -2.26
CA LEU A 385 -24.20 4.57 -3.31
C LEU A 385 -25.54 3.93 -2.94
N ARG A 386 -25.56 2.67 -2.47
CA ARG A 386 -26.82 2.02 -2.05
C ARG A 386 -27.51 2.80 -0.94
N SER A 387 -26.76 3.23 0.07
CA SER A 387 -27.31 4.00 1.19
C SER A 387 -27.83 5.38 0.78
N GLY A 388 -27.12 6.08 -0.09
CA GLY A 388 -27.55 7.36 -0.66
C GLY A 388 -28.77 7.22 -1.57
N LEU A 389 -28.81 6.20 -2.43
CA LEU A 389 -29.98 5.91 -3.26
C LEU A 389 -31.21 5.57 -2.43
N ARG A 390 -31.04 4.81 -1.34
CA ARG A 390 -32.13 4.52 -0.40
C ARG A 390 -32.69 5.81 0.18
N ARG A 391 -31.82 6.75 0.56
CA ARG A 391 -32.26 8.07 1.02
C ARG A 391 -32.98 8.85 -0.09
N LEU A 392 -32.43 8.87 -1.30
CA LEU A 392 -33.01 9.60 -2.43
C LEU A 392 -34.41 9.07 -2.79
N CYS A 393 -34.60 7.75 -2.82
CA CYS A 393 -35.91 7.12 -2.98
C CYS A 393 -36.88 7.54 -1.86
N LEU A 394 -36.41 7.53 -0.60
CA LEU A 394 -37.22 7.94 0.55
C LEU A 394 -37.64 9.41 0.48
N LEU A 395 -36.75 10.31 0.05
CA LEU A 395 -37.05 11.73 -0.13
C LEU A 395 -38.04 11.95 -1.28
N THR A 396 -37.90 11.21 -2.37
CA THR A 396 -38.75 11.34 -3.56
C THR A 396 -40.17 10.84 -3.31
N ASP A 397 -40.34 9.67 -2.68
CA ASP A 397 -41.65 9.02 -2.42
C ASP A 397 -42.09 9.13 -0.94
N GLN A 398 -41.65 10.17 -0.22
CA GLN A 398 -41.78 10.32 1.24
C GLN A 398 -43.21 10.08 1.75
N LYS A 399 -44.22 10.69 1.13
CA LYS A 399 -45.63 10.57 1.56
C LYS A 399 -46.11 9.12 1.50
N ARG A 400 -45.76 8.40 0.43
CA ARG A 400 -46.18 7.02 0.20
C ARG A 400 -45.51 6.07 1.19
N LEU A 401 -44.20 6.22 1.38
CA LEU A 401 -43.40 5.42 2.31
C LEU A 401 -43.81 5.64 3.77
N ARG A 402 -44.05 6.90 4.17
CA ARG A 402 -44.58 7.22 5.50
C ARG A 402 -45.95 6.58 5.71
N GLY A 403 -46.85 6.68 4.72
CA GLY A 403 -48.17 6.04 4.78
C GLY A 403 -48.10 4.52 5.00
N VAL A 404 -47.14 3.82 4.39
CA VAL A 404 -46.93 2.38 4.63
C VAL A 404 -46.51 2.11 6.06
N VAL A 405 -45.58 2.89 6.61
CA VAL A 405 -45.09 2.69 7.99
C VAL A 405 -46.17 3.02 9.03
N ASP A 406 -46.92 4.10 8.81
CA ASP A 406 -47.98 4.54 9.72
C ASP A 406 -49.17 3.57 9.77
N THR A 407 -49.38 2.79 8.69
CA THR A 407 -50.46 1.79 8.59
C THR A 407 -50.03 0.38 9.01
N LEU A 408 -48.78 0.20 9.48
CA LEU A 408 -48.34 -1.10 9.99
C LEU A 408 -49.17 -1.48 11.25
N PRO A 409 -49.83 -2.65 11.26
CA PRO A 409 -50.57 -3.13 12.41
C PRO A 409 -49.60 -3.41 13.56
N SER A 410 -50.11 -3.32 14.79
CA SER A 410 -49.33 -3.61 16.01
C SER A 410 -48.09 -2.73 16.21
N ILE A 411 -48.00 -1.56 15.56
CA ILE A 411 -46.84 -0.65 15.71
C ILE A 411 -46.60 -0.24 17.18
N ASN A 412 -47.67 -0.08 17.97
CA ASN A 412 -47.55 0.22 19.40
C ASN A 412 -46.91 -0.94 20.17
N ARG A 413 -47.28 -2.19 19.87
CA ARG A 413 -46.68 -3.38 20.49
C ARG A 413 -45.21 -3.54 20.08
N ILE A 414 -44.89 -3.30 18.81
CA ILE A 414 -43.51 -3.27 18.31
C ILE A 414 -42.69 -2.23 19.08
N ARG A 415 -43.19 -0.99 19.22
CA ARG A 415 -42.51 0.08 19.97
C ARG A 415 -42.28 -0.30 21.43
N ILE A 416 -43.23 -0.94 22.09
CA ILE A 416 -43.08 -1.42 23.48
C ILE A 416 -41.96 -2.48 23.56
N HIS A 417 -41.99 -3.49 22.70
CA HIS A 417 -40.96 -4.54 22.69
C HIS A 417 -39.56 -3.99 22.32
N ALA A 418 -39.52 -2.96 21.48
CA ALA A 418 -38.31 -2.26 21.07
C ALA A 418 -37.82 -1.19 22.05
N ALA A 419 -38.55 -0.87 23.12
CA ALA A 419 -38.17 0.18 24.08
C ALA A 419 -36.79 -0.08 24.74
N ALA A 420 -36.35 -1.34 24.74
CA ALA A 420 -35.04 -1.76 25.21
C ALA A 420 -33.89 -1.54 24.21
N LEU A 421 -34.20 -0.99 23.03
CA LEU A 421 -33.26 -0.65 21.96
C LEU A 421 -33.40 0.84 21.61
N PRO A 422 -33.13 1.77 22.55
CA PRO A 422 -33.24 3.20 22.26
C PRO A 422 -32.34 3.63 21.09
N GLN A 423 -31.17 3.00 20.94
CA GLN A 423 -30.23 3.23 19.86
C GLN A 423 -30.73 2.78 18.48
N ALA A 424 -31.81 1.99 18.41
CA ALA A 424 -32.33 1.48 17.15
C ALA A 424 -33.20 2.49 16.39
N GLU A 425 -33.58 3.62 16.99
CA GLU A 425 -34.32 4.71 16.32
C GLU A 425 -35.37 4.22 15.29
N LEU A 426 -36.29 3.33 15.68
CA LEU A 426 -37.13 2.61 14.72
C LEU A 426 -37.93 3.52 13.77
N ALA A 427 -38.29 4.71 14.23
CA ALA A 427 -38.98 5.71 13.43
C ALA A 427 -38.17 6.16 12.20
N THR A 428 -36.84 6.16 12.28
CA THR A 428 -35.94 6.51 11.17
C THR A 428 -35.60 5.29 10.32
N GLN A 429 -35.40 4.12 10.94
CA GLN A 429 -34.99 2.91 10.24
C GLN A 429 -36.11 2.17 9.50
N LEU A 430 -37.34 2.15 10.02
CA LEU A 430 -38.44 1.44 9.35
C LEU A 430 -38.75 1.99 7.94
N PRO A 431 -38.86 3.32 7.73
CA PRO A 431 -39.00 3.87 6.39
C PRO A 431 -37.84 3.48 5.47
N LEU A 432 -36.60 3.49 5.98
CA LEU A 432 -35.43 3.10 5.21
C LEU A 432 -35.44 1.61 4.82
N LEU A 433 -35.82 0.72 5.73
CA LEU A 433 -35.97 -0.71 5.45
C LEU A 433 -37.04 -0.96 4.37
N VAL A 434 -38.22 -0.35 4.52
CA VAL A 434 -39.29 -0.46 3.51
C VAL A 434 -38.80 0.06 2.16
N THR A 435 -38.06 1.17 2.15
CA THR A 435 -37.49 1.75 0.93
C THR A 435 -36.49 0.79 0.28
N ASP A 436 -35.56 0.23 1.05
CA ASP A 436 -34.55 -0.71 0.55
C ASP A 436 -35.21 -1.94 -0.08
N ARG A 437 -36.23 -2.49 0.60
CA ARG A 437 -36.99 -3.68 0.17
C ARG A 437 -37.83 -3.45 -1.08
N ALA A 438 -38.45 -2.27 -1.20
CA ALA A 438 -39.32 -1.97 -2.32
C ALA A 438 -38.51 -1.54 -3.54
N TYR A 439 -37.58 -0.59 -3.38
CA TYR A 439 -36.94 0.11 -4.48
C TYR A 439 -35.58 -0.48 -4.86
N LEU A 440 -34.82 -1.04 -3.92
CA LEU A 440 -33.44 -1.50 -4.12
C LEU A 440 -33.30 -3.03 -4.04
N ALA A 441 -34.34 -3.75 -4.44
CA ALA A 441 -34.36 -5.21 -4.39
C ALA A 441 -33.42 -5.87 -5.41
N GLU A 442 -33.17 -5.22 -6.55
CA GLU A 442 -32.25 -5.71 -7.57
C GLU A 442 -30.78 -5.38 -7.25
N PRO A 443 -29.82 -6.22 -7.69
CA PRO A 443 -28.41 -6.00 -7.39
C PRO A 443 -27.81 -4.80 -8.16
N LYS A 444 -28.34 -4.47 -9.34
CA LYS A 444 -27.84 -3.36 -10.16
C LYS A 444 -28.43 -2.04 -9.68
N MET A 445 -27.59 -1.20 -9.07
CA MET A 445 -28.01 0.12 -8.58
C MET A 445 -28.18 1.13 -9.73
N PRO A 446 -29.21 1.99 -9.70
CA PRO A 446 -29.37 3.07 -10.68
C PRO A 446 -28.23 4.09 -10.58
N ARG A 447 -27.68 4.46 -11.74
CA ARG A 447 -26.55 5.39 -11.89
C ARG A 447 -26.87 6.59 -12.80
N ASN A 448 -28.08 6.65 -13.35
CA ASN A 448 -28.59 7.78 -14.14
C ASN A 448 -30.07 8.02 -13.84
N ALA A 449 -30.57 9.18 -14.25
CA ALA A 449 -31.95 9.60 -13.99
C ALA A 449 -32.99 8.61 -14.52
N ALA A 450 -32.79 8.08 -15.74
CA ALA A 450 -33.73 7.15 -16.36
C ALA A 450 -33.82 5.81 -15.59
N ALA A 451 -32.69 5.26 -15.18
CA ALA A 451 -32.63 4.04 -14.37
C ALA A 451 -33.23 4.27 -12.98
N PHE A 452 -33.04 5.46 -12.40
CA PHE A 452 -33.65 5.83 -11.12
C PHE A 452 -35.18 5.92 -11.23
N GLU A 453 -35.72 6.52 -12.30
CA GLU A 453 -37.18 6.55 -12.54
C GLU A 453 -37.78 5.15 -12.74
N LEU A 454 -37.08 4.26 -13.45
CA LEU A 454 -37.49 2.85 -13.58
C LEU A 454 -37.50 2.15 -12.21
N CYS A 455 -36.48 2.39 -11.38
CA CYS A 455 -36.40 1.91 -10.01
C CYS A 455 -37.58 2.41 -9.15
N LEU A 456 -37.94 3.70 -9.25
CA LEU A 456 -39.11 4.27 -8.58
C LEU A 456 -40.40 3.60 -9.02
N LYS A 457 -40.60 3.42 -10.33
CA LYS A 457 -41.80 2.76 -10.88
C LYS A 457 -41.94 1.31 -10.39
N ALA A 458 -40.87 0.54 -10.46
CA ALA A 458 -40.85 -0.84 -9.98
C ALA A 458 -41.08 -0.92 -8.46
N GLY A 459 -40.43 -0.04 -7.69
CA GLY A 459 -40.60 0.01 -6.24
C GLY A 459 -42.02 0.35 -5.81
N ARG A 460 -42.67 1.31 -6.48
CA ARG A 460 -44.08 1.66 -6.22
C ARG A 460 -45.03 0.47 -6.41
N GLN A 461 -44.77 -0.39 -7.40
CA GLN A 461 -45.57 -1.61 -7.63
C GLN A 461 -45.34 -2.66 -6.53
N ARG A 462 -44.13 -2.75 -6.00
CA ARG A 462 -43.75 -3.71 -4.96
C ARG A 462 -44.18 -3.30 -3.54
N LEU A 463 -44.47 -2.02 -3.31
CA LEU A 463 -44.74 -1.50 -1.96
C LEU A 463 -45.86 -2.23 -1.22
N GLY A 464 -46.93 -2.66 -1.91
CA GLY A 464 -48.01 -3.42 -1.27
C GLY A 464 -47.54 -4.76 -0.73
N VAL A 465 -46.73 -5.48 -1.51
CA VAL A 465 -46.13 -6.77 -1.10
C VAL A 465 -45.15 -6.56 0.06
N VAL A 466 -44.29 -5.55 -0.04
CA VAL A 466 -43.33 -5.23 1.04
C VAL A 466 -44.05 -4.83 2.33
N ALA A 467 -45.15 -4.07 2.23
CA ALA A 467 -45.97 -3.76 3.40
C ALA A 467 -46.42 -5.07 4.07
N GLN A 468 -47.04 -5.99 3.34
CA GLN A 468 -47.47 -7.29 3.86
C GLN A 468 -46.33 -8.11 4.48
N GLU A 469 -45.15 -8.15 3.83
CA GLU A 469 -43.94 -8.79 4.38
C GLU A 469 -43.57 -8.18 5.75
N MET A 470 -43.57 -6.85 5.87
CA MET A 470 -43.25 -6.16 7.13
C MET A 470 -44.30 -6.41 8.22
N GLN A 471 -45.58 -6.49 7.85
CA GLN A 471 -46.67 -6.79 8.78
C GLN A 471 -46.52 -8.18 9.41
N GLN A 472 -45.99 -9.15 8.65
CA GLN A 472 -45.74 -10.51 9.15
C GLN A 472 -44.42 -10.61 9.93
N PHE A 473 -43.38 -9.95 9.44
CA PHE A 473 -42.02 -10.09 9.97
C PHE A 473 -41.77 -9.30 11.26
N LEU A 474 -42.13 -8.01 11.30
CA LEU A 474 -41.75 -7.13 12.41
C LEU A 474 -42.34 -7.55 13.76
N PRO A 475 -43.63 -7.93 13.88
CA PRO A 475 -44.18 -8.37 15.16
C PRO A 475 -43.44 -9.60 15.70
N VAL A 476 -43.15 -10.58 14.83
CA VAL A 476 -42.41 -11.79 15.20
C VAL A 476 -41.00 -11.43 15.66
N LEU A 477 -40.26 -10.61 14.90
CA LEU A 477 -38.91 -10.19 15.27
C LEU A 477 -38.85 -9.57 16.68
N PHE A 478 -39.70 -8.58 16.95
CA PHE A 478 -39.65 -7.85 18.21
C PHE A 478 -40.21 -8.65 19.39
N GLU A 479 -41.20 -9.51 19.18
CA GLU A 479 -41.67 -10.44 20.20
C GLU A 479 -40.57 -11.45 20.57
N GLN A 480 -39.90 -12.03 19.58
CA GLN A 480 -38.78 -12.95 19.81
C GLN A 480 -37.63 -12.25 20.54
N PHE A 481 -37.29 -11.02 20.14
CA PHE A 481 -36.27 -10.21 20.81
C PHE A 481 -36.63 -9.99 22.28
N HIS A 482 -37.86 -9.55 22.55
CA HIS A 482 -38.34 -9.30 23.91
C HIS A 482 -38.25 -10.55 24.79
N GLN A 483 -38.73 -11.69 24.29
CA GLN A 483 -38.68 -12.97 25.00
C GLN A 483 -37.25 -13.44 25.26
N THR A 484 -36.37 -13.35 24.26
CA THR A 484 -34.96 -13.76 24.41
C THR A 484 -34.24 -12.88 25.41
N ARG A 485 -34.47 -11.57 25.37
CA ARG A 485 -33.89 -10.62 26.33
C ARG A 485 -34.36 -10.91 27.76
N ALA A 486 -35.67 -11.08 27.97
CA ALA A 486 -36.22 -11.39 29.29
C ALA A 486 -35.64 -12.70 29.86
N MET A 487 -35.52 -13.73 29.00
CA MET A 487 -34.93 -15.01 29.39
C MET A 487 -33.44 -14.88 29.75
N LEU A 488 -32.68 -14.09 28.99
CA LEU A 488 -31.26 -13.83 29.24
C LEU A 488 -31.04 -12.97 30.49
N GLU A 489 -31.93 -12.02 30.76
CA GLU A 489 -31.93 -11.21 31.98
C GLU A 489 -32.22 -12.06 33.22
N ALA A 490 -33.10 -13.05 33.14
CA ALA A 490 -33.44 -13.94 34.25
C ALA A 490 -32.43 -15.10 34.47
N ALA A 491 -31.68 -15.50 33.43
CA ALA A 491 -30.80 -16.67 33.49
C ALA A 491 -29.63 -16.48 34.48
N ARG A 492 -29.55 -17.32 35.51
CA ARG A 492 -28.46 -17.34 36.50
C ARG A 492 -28.17 -18.78 36.92
N GLY A 493 -26.90 -19.10 37.13
CA GLY A 493 -26.45 -20.41 37.60
C GLY A 493 -24.93 -20.49 37.73
N PRO A 494 -24.41 -21.44 38.52
CA PRO A 494 -22.98 -21.58 38.75
C PRO A 494 -22.24 -21.92 37.44
N GLY A 495 -21.20 -21.14 37.12
CA GLY A 495 -20.36 -21.34 35.93
C GLY A 495 -21.00 -20.94 34.60
N TRP A 496 -22.13 -20.23 34.60
CA TRP A 496 -22.82 -19.78 33.38
C TRP A 496 -22.26 -18.47 32.82
N ASP A 497 -21.39 -17.76 33.55
CA ASP A 497 -21.02 -16.38 33.26
C ASP A 497 -20.42 -16.18 31.86
N SER A 498 -19.50 -17.05 31.43
CA SER A 498 -18.89 -16.98 30.10
C SER A 498 -19.90 -17.21 28.97
N ILE A 499 -20.87 -18.09 29.18
CA ILE A 499 -21.91 -18.42 28.19
C ILE A 499 -22.94 -17.30 28.12
N LEU A 500 -23.35 -16.74 29.26
CA LEU A 500 -24.25 -15.60 29.31
C LEU A 500 -23.59 -14.33 28.75
N ALA A 501 -22.29 -14.14 28.96
CA ALA A 501 -21.53 -13.06 28.33
C ALA A 501 -21.50 -13.20 26.79
N ASP A 502 -21.23 -14.39 26.28
CA ASP A 502 -21.30 -14.70 24.84
C ASP A 502 -22.69 -14.43 24.25
N LEU A 503 -23.76 -14.87 24.92
CA LEU A 503 -25.14 -14.61 24.50
C LEU A 503 -25.48 -13.11 24.51
N ARG A 504 -25.03 -12.35 25.51
CA ARG A 504 -25.21 -10.89 25.54
C ARG A 504 -24.45 -10.21 24.39
N GLN A 505 -23.23 -10.65 24.11
CA GLN A 505 -22.42 -10.15 23.00
C GLN A 505 -23.08 -10.47 21.65
N GLN A 506 -23.61 -11.68 21.47
CA GLN A 506 -24.35 -12.08 20.27
C GLN A 506 -25.60 -11.21 20.09
N LEU A 507 -26.41 -11.02 21.15
CA LEU A 507 -27.62 -10.21 21.09
C LEU A 507 -27.32 -8.75 20.71
N ALA A 508 -26.31 -8.15 21.34
CA ALA A 508 -25.86 -6.79 21.05
C ALA A 508 -25.32 -6.66 19.61
N GLY A 509 -24.61 -7.68 19.12
CA GLY A 509 -24.10 -7.71 17.75
C GLY A 509 -25.18 -7.85 16.69
N LEU A 510 -26.28 -8.55 16.96
CA LEU A 510 -27.44 -8.65 16.06
C LEU A 510 -28.25 -7.35 16.06
N PHE A 511 -28.47 -6.74 17.23
CA PHE A 511 -29.25 -5.52 17.40
C PHE A 511 -28.36 -4.29 17.59
N CYS A 512 -27.42 -4.09 16.67
CA CYS A 512 -26.61 -2.88 16.60
C CYS A 512 -27.47 -1.64 16.25
N ALA A 513 -26.92 -0.44 16.39
CA ALA A 513 -27.67 0.81 16.22
C ALA A 513 -28.46 0.89 14.91
N ARG A 514 -27.90 0.38 13.78
CA ARG A 514 -28.51 0.48 12.44
C ARG A 514 -28.94 -0.87 11.85
N PHE A 515 -29.23 -1.86 12.70
CA PHE A 515 -29.39 -3.24 12.27
C PHE A 515 -30.45 -3.48 11.17
N LEU A 516 -31.55 -2.70 11.12
CA LEU A 516 -32.59 -2.86 10.09
C LEU A 516 -32.12 -2.38 8.71
N THR A 517 -31.08 -1.55 8.65
CA THR A 517 -30.60 -0.93 7.41
C THR A 517 -29.20 -1.37 6.99
N GLU A 518 -28.42 -1.92 7.93
CA GLU A 518 -27.08 -2.46 7.69
C GLU A 518 -27.06 -3.98 7.55
N THR A 519 -28.04 -4.69 8.12
CA THR A 519 -28.15 -6.15 7.94
C THR A 519 -28.75 -6.47 6.58
N PRO A 520 -28.08 -7.25 5.71
CA PRO A 520 -28.67 -7.68 4.46
C PRO A 520 -29.95 -8.49 4.70
N TRP A 521 -30.98 -8.25 3.89
CA TRP A 521 -32.30 -8.88 4.06
C TRP A 521 -32.28 -10.41 4.23
N PRO A 522 -31.48 -11.19 3.46
CA PRO A 522 -31.41 -12.64 3.62
C PRO A 522 -31.01 -13.10 5.03
N TRP A 523 -30.28 -12.26 5.77
CA TRP A 523 -29.85 -12.52 7.15
C TRP A 523 -30.78 -11.89 8.17
N LEU A 524 -31.32 -10.69 7.90
CA LEU A 524 -32.25 -10.02 8.81
C LEU A 524 -33.49 -10.88 9.08
N ILE A 525 -34.03 -11.51 8.03
CA ILE A 525 -35.20 -12.39 8.15
C ILE A 525 -34.93 -13.64 9.03
N GLN A 526 -33.66 -13.98 9.27
CA GLN A 526 -33.25 -15.11 10.10
C GLN A 526 -33.13 -14.76 11.59
N PHE A 527 -33.20 -13.48 11.97
CA PHE A 527 -33.06 -13.05 13.36
C PHE A 527 -34.01 -13.78 14.33
N PRO A 528 -35.30 -13.99 14.02
CA PRO A 528 -36.18 -14.82 14.85
C PRO A 528 -35.61 -16.21 15.14
N ARG A 529 -35.02 -16.87 14.14
CA ARG A 529 -34.40 -18.20 14.28
C ARG A 529 -33.13 -18.14 15.12
N TYR A 530 -32.28 -17.13 14.94
CA TYR A 530 -31.09 -16.93 15.79
C TYR A 530 -31.48 -16.70 17.26
N LEU A 531 -32.50 -15.87 17.49
CA LEU A 531 -33.05 -15.62 18.83
C LEU A 531 -33.65 -16.88 19.46
N GLN A 532 -34.34 -17.70 18.68
CA GLN A 532 -34.83 -19.01 19.14
C GLN A 532 -33.68 -19.94 19.52
N ALA A 533 -32.60 -19.99 18.74
CA ALA A 533 -31.40 -20.76 19.06
C ALA A 533 -30.76 -20.31 20.37
N MET A 534 -30.69 -18.99 20.62
CA MET A 534 -30.21 -18.45 21.89
C MET A 534 -31.06 -18.91 23.08
N ARG A 535 -32.39 -18.90 22.96
CA ARG A 535 -33.26 -19.41 24.02
C ARG A 535 -33.10 -20.90 24.26
N MET A 536 -32.90 -21.71 23.21
CA MET A 536 -32.61 -23.14 23.37
C MET A 536 -31.32 -23.39 24.17
N ARG A 537 -30.30 -22.54 24.01
CA ARG A 537 -29.08 -22.59 24.84
C ARG A 537 -29.39 -22.30 26.31
N ILE A 538 -30.16 -21.24 26.59
CA ILE A 538 -30.55 -20.90 27.95
C ILE A 538 -31.42 -22.01 28.59
N GLN A 539 -32.31 -22.64 27.81
CA GLN A 539 -33.09 -23.79 28.27
C GLN A 539 -32.19 -24.98 28.61
N ARG A 540 -31.19 -25.26 27.77
CA ARG A 540 -30.20 -26.33 28.02
C ARG A 540 -29.39 -26.08 29.30
N LEU A 541 -29.00 -24.83 29.56
CA LEU A 541 -28.35 -24.45 30.82
C LEU A 541 -29.25 -24.77 32.02
N THR A 542 -30.52 -24.38 31.93
CA THR A 542 -31.52 -24.59 32.98
C THR A 542 -31.77 -26.08 33.24
N SER A 543 -31.68 -26.94 32.22
CA SER A 543 -31.81 -28.39 32.34
C SER A 543 -30.49 -29.12 32.70
N GLY A 544 -29.47 -28.42 33.19
CA GLY A 544 -28.21 -29.03 33.64
C GLY A 544 -27.17 -29.31 32.55
N GLY A 545 -27.35 -28.81 31.33
CA GLY A 545 -26.48 -29.08 30.17
C GLY A 545 -25.22 -28.22 30.08
N ILE A 546 -24.68 -27.73 31.20
CA ILE A 546 -23.54 -26.80 31.24
C ILE A 546 -22.27 -27.36 30.58
N LYS A 547 -21.96 -28.66 30.78
CA LYS A 547 -20.79 -29.30 30.17
C LYS A 547 -20.87 -29.31 28.65
N THR A 548 -22.05 -29.60 28.11
CA THR A 548 -22.32 -29.59 26.66
C THR A 548 -22.21 -28.18 26.10
N GLU A 549 -22.73 -27.15 26.79
CA GLU A 549 -22.58 -25.77 26.32
C GLU A 549 -21.11 -25.34 26.24
N HIS A 550 -20.29 -25.65 27.24
CA HIS A 550 -18.85 -25.35 27.20
C HIS A 550 -18.14 -26.06 26.05
N GLN A 551 -18.40 -27.36 25.86
CA GLN A 551 -17.80 -28.13 24.75
C GLN A 551 -18.17 -27.55 23.37
N LEU A 552 -19.41 -27.11 23.18
CA LEU A 552 -19.84 -26.48 21.94
C LEU A 552 -19.27 -25.06 21.79
N GLN A 553 -19.11 -24.33 22.88
CA GLN A 553 -18.49 -23.00 22.89
C GLN A 553 -17.01 -23.06 22.50
N GLU A 554 -16.27 -24.06 22.99
CA GLU A 554 -14.86 -24.30 22.61
C GLU A 554 -14.69 -24.55 21.11
N GLN A 555 -15.66 -25.20 20.45
CA GLN A 555 -15.66 -25.41 19.00
C GLN A 555 -15.92 -24.10 18.23
N PHE A 556 -16.76 -23.21 18.77
CA PHE A 556 -17.15 -21.97 18.12
C PHE A 556 -16.13 -20.83 18.27
N LEU A 557 -15.51 -20.71 19.44
CA LEU A 557 -14.66 -19.57 19.81
C LEU A 557 -13.49 -19.29 18.85
N PRO A 558 -12.76 -20.29 18.31
CA PRO A 558 -11.65 -20.03 17.39
C PRO A 558 -12.08 -19.23 16.15
N SER A 559 -13.16 -19.63 15.48
CA SER A 559 -13.70 -18.95 14.29
C SER A 559 -14.17 -17.54 14.61
N PHE A 560 -14.83 -17.35 15.76
CA PHE A 560 -15.30 -16.04 16.20
C PHE A 560 -14.15 -15.08 16.55
N ARG A 561 -13.13 -15.56 17.27
CA ARG A 561 -11.95 -14.75 17.61
C ARG A 561 -11.21 -14.30 16.35
N ARG A 562 -11.03 -15.21 15.39
CA ARG A 562 -10.39 -14.90 14.10
C ARG A 562 -11.12 -13.78 13.37
N TRP A 563 -12.45 -13.88 13.27
CA TRP A 563 -13.31 -12.83 12.70
C TRP A 563 -13.23 -11.51 13.47
N SER A 564 -13.33 -11.56 14.80
CA SER A 564 -13.31 -10.36 15.65
C SER A 564 -11.99 -9.58 15.48
N THR A 565 -10.85 -10.27 15.45
CA THR A 565 -9.54 -9.63 15.25
C THR A 565 -9.45 -8.97 13.87
N ARG A 566 -9.85 -9.67 12.80
CA ARG A 566 -9.81 -9.11 11.43
C ARG A 566 -10.79 -7.96 11.26
N SER A 567 -11.96 -8.03 11.88
CA SER A 567 -12.96 -6.95 11.84
C SER A 567 -12.41 -5.65 12.43
N VAL A 568 -11.70 -5.73 13.56
CA VAL A 568 -11.05 -4.56 14.17
C VAL A 568 -9.92 -4.02 13.28
N GLN A 569 -9.09 -4.90 12.71
CA GLN A 569 -8.01 -4.51 11.79
C GLN A 569 -8.56 -3.79 10.55
N ASN A 570 -9.61 -4.33 9.92
CA ASN A 570 -10.21 -3.73 8.74
C ASN A 570 -10.87 -2.38 9.07
N GLN A 571 -11.53 -2.26 10.23
CA GLN A 571 -12.09 -1.00 10.68
C GLN A 571 -11.01 0.07 10.92
N GLN A 572 -9.90 -0.29 11.57
CA GLN A 572 -8.77 0.61 11.81
C GLN A 572 -8.07 1.03 10.50
N ALA A 573 -8.03 0.14 9.51
CA ALA A 573 -7.45 0.42 8.20
C ALA A 573 -8.43 1.08 7.22
N GLY A 574 -9.67 1.40 7.62
CA GLY A 574 -10.69 1.93 6.72
C GLY A 574 -11.09 0.98 5.58
N ARG A 575 -10.78 -0.32 5.71
CA ARG A 575 -11.02 -1.33 4.68
C ARG A 575 -12.40 -1.94 4.82
N THR A 576 -13.11 -2.05 3.70
CA THR A 576 -14.36 -2.80 3.60
C THR A 576 -14.10 -4.12 2.88
N ASP A 577 -14.35 -5.25 3.55
CA ASP A 577 -14.23 -6.59 2.96
C ASP A 577 -15.60 -7.30 2.93
N PRO A 578 -16.24 -7.43 1.75
CA PRO A 578 -17.49 -8.15 1.60
C PRO A 578 -17.43 -9.62 2.06
N MET A 579 -16.27 -10.28 1.95
CA MET A 579 -16.11 -11.67 2.38
C MET A 579 -16.09 -11.77 3.90
N LEU A 580 -15.49 -10.80 4.59
CA LEU A 580 -15.55 -10.71 6.05
C LEU A 580 -16.97 -10.43 6.55
N GLU A 581 -17.70 -9.54 5.87
CA GLU A 581 -19.13 -9.29 6.16
C GLU A 581 -19.97 -10.55 5.94
N HIS A 582 -19.70 -11.33 4.88
CA HIS A 582 -20.36 -12.61 4.66
C HIS A 582 -20.02 -13.65 5.74
N TYR A 583 -18.74 -13.76 6.11
CA TYR A 583 -18.26 -14.66 7.16
C TYR A 583 -18.95 -14.40 8.50
N ARG A 584 -19.19 -13.13 8.84
CA ARG A 584 -19.94 -12.74 10.04
C ARG A 584 -21.31 -13.43 10.14
N TRP A 585 -22.01 -13.59 9.02
CA TRP A 585 -23.31 -14.25 8.99
C TRP A 585 -23.22 -15.77 8.99
N MET A 586 -22.18 -16.32 8.36
CA MET A 586 -21.88 -17.75 8.47
C MET A 586 -21.60 -18.18 9.91
N LEU A 587 -21.04 -17.30 10.75
CA LEU A 587 -20.88 -17.57 12.18
C LEU A 587 -22.24 -17.73 12.89
N GLU A 588 -23.28 -16.99 12.52
CA GLU A 588 -24.62 -17.18 13.10
C GLU A 588 -25.24 -18.50 12.65
N GLU A 589 -25.06 -18.88 11.39
CA GLU A 589 -25.48 -20.21 10.92
C GLU A 589 -24.72 -21.31 11.64
N TYR A 590 -23.43 -21.13 11.86
CA TYR A 590 -22.62 -22.10 12.59
C TYR A 590 -23.08 -22.22 14.04
N ARG A 591 -23.43 -21.11 14.70
CA ARG A 591 -24.08 -21.15 16.02
C ARG A 591 -25.38 -21.95 16.00
N VAL A 592 -26.25 -21.75 15.02
CA VAL A 592 -27.47 -22.56 14.91
C VAL A 592 -27.13 -24.05 14.71
N SER A 593 -26.15 -24.36 13.85
CA SER A 593 -25.72 -25.74 13.59
C SER A 593 -25.16 -26.45 14.83
N LEU A 594 -24.44 -25.73 15.70
CA LEU A 594 -23.87 -26.30 16.92
C LEU A 594 -24.91 -26.38 18.04
N PHE A 595 -25.58 -25.26 18.30
CA PHE A 595 -26.36 -25.09 19.52
C PHE A 595 -27.85 -25.42 19.35
N ALA A 596 -28.38 -25.45 18.12
CA ALA A 596 -29.82 -25.57 17.86
C ALA A 596 -30.13 -26.34 16.57
N GLN A 597 -29.52 -27.52 16.40
CA GLN A 597 -29.64 -28.38 15.20
C GLN A 597 -31.09 -28.59 14.71
N LYS A 598 -32.05 -28.69 15.63
CA LYS A 598 -33.48 -28.87 15.30
C LYS A 598 -34.10 -27.74 14.47
N LEU A 599 -33.50 -26.54 14.49
CA LEU A 599 -33.99 -25.39 13.74
C LEU A 599 -33.56 -25.39 12.28
N GLY A 600 -32.53 -26.17 11.91
CA GLY A 600 -31.91 -26.13 10.59
C GLY A 600 -31.14 -24.82 10.32
N THR A 601 -30.31 -24.84 9.28
CA THR A 601 -29.54 -23.69 8.82
C THR A 601 -30.05 -23.16 7.49
N ALA A 602 -29.97 -21.85 7.27
CA ALA A 602 -30.39 -21.24 6.00
C ALA A 602 -29.41 -21.55 4.87
N VAL A 603 -28.13 -21.76 5.21
CA VAL A 603 -27.11 -22.27 4.30
C VAL A 603 -26.36 -23.44 4.95
N PRO A 604 -25.90 -24.43 4.16
CA PRO A 604 -25.11 -25.54 4.70
C PRO A 604 -23.78 -25.06 5.30
N ILE A 605 -23.54 -25.31 6.59
CA ILE A 605 -22.38 -24.78 7.32
C ILE A 605 -21.73 -25.85 8.20
N SER A 606 -20.41 -25.77 8.36
CA SER A 606 -19.59 -26.58 9.27
C SER A 606 -18.29 -25.84 9.59
N ALA A 607 -17.49 -26.33 10.55
CA ALA A 607 -16.16 -25.76 10.85
C ALA A 607 -15.28 -25.70 9.60
N ARG A 608 -15.21 -26.81 8.84
CA ARG A 608 -14.47 -26.87 7.57
C ARG A 608 -14.93 -25.82 6.56
N LYS A 609 -16.24 -25.60 6.42
CA LYS A 609 -16.77 -24.59 5.50
C LYS A 609 -16.46 -23.18 5.96
N LEU A 610 -16.42 -22.92 7.27
CA LEU A 610 -15.90 -21.65 7.78
C LEU A 610 -14.44 -21.48 7.38
N ASP A 611 -13.59 -22.50 7.54
CA ASP A 611 -12.18 -22.39 7.13
C ASP A 611 -12.03 -22.10 5.63
N GLU A 612 -12.77 -22.80 4.77
CA GLU A 612 -12.80 -22.55 3.31
C GLU A 612 -13.26 -21.14 2.94
N HIS A 613 -14.21 -20.56 3.68
CA HIS A 613 -14.65 -19.19 3.46
C HIS A 613 -13.66 -18.17 4.03
N TRP A 614 -12.97 -18.52 5.10
CA TRP A 614 -11.96 -17.64 5.68
C TRP A 614 -10.80 -17.39 4.70
N GLU A 615 -10.39 -18.39 3.92
CA GLU A 615 -9.33 -18.23 2.91
C GLU A 615 -9.62 -17.14 1.87
N LYS A 616 -10.89 -16.73 1.72
CA LYS A 616 -11.35 -15.69 0.79
C LYS A 616 -11.38 -14.29 1.42
N VAL A 617 -11.23 -14.19 2.75
CA VAL A 617 -11.20 -12.92 3.49
C VAL A 617 -9.86 -12.22 3.25
N LYS A 618 -9.92 -10.95 2.81
CA LYS A 618 -8.75 -10.15 2.45
C LYS A 618 -8.11 -9.46 3.66
#